data_AF-A0A6F9AW02-F1
#
_entry.id   AF-A0A6F9AW02-F1
#
_cell.length_a   1.000
_cell.length_b   1.000
_cell.length_c   1.000
_cell.angle_alpha   90.00
_cell.angle_beta   90.00
_cell.angle_gamma   90.00
#
_symmetry.space_group_name_H-M   'P 1'
#
loop_
_entity.id
_entity.type
_entity.pdbx_description
1 polymer ?
#
loop_
_entity_poly.entity_id
_entity_poly.type
_entity_poly.pdbx_seq_one_letter_code
_entity_poly.pdbx_strand_id
1 'polypeptide(L)'
;MCDGRTPTPEELPACYEGSDWSGCTLQQFMDCPYNLANNRQVRMLADLSLVGCYNMSTVPEQRRSQLLLDSAKKNLRDMAFFGLTEYQRKTQFLFERTFRLRFIRPFMQYNSTRAAGVDLDNTTVQRIEELNELDMELYDYARDLFQQRYQYTRQQERRLQRLRTHNQNHNGQGLGVEGQGLVVGLWPSRSKQTPGPGEGEVEDPEEGGRTEEVGGRLPTEDYMNQIMNR
;
A
#
# COMPACT_ATOMS: atom_id res chain seq x y z
N MET A 1 -25.18 -7.85 4.55
CA MET A 1 -26.41 -8.07 3.77
C MET A 1 -25.97 -8.60 2.41
N CYS A 2 -26.59 -9.66 1.92
CA CYS A 2 -26.33 -10.27 0.61
C CYS A 2 -27.69 -10.58 -0.03
N ASP A 3 -27.83 -10.32 -1.34
CA ASP A 3 -29.09 -10.47 -2.08
C ASP A 3 -30.30 -9.84 -1.36
N GLY A 4 -30.11 -8.65 -0.79
CA GLY A 4 -31.18 -7.88 -0.14
C GLY A 4 -31.62 -8.38 1.25
N ARG A 5 -30.96 -9.40 1.82
CA ARG A 5 -31.27 -9.91 3.17
C ARG A 5 -30.05 -10.11 4.07
N THR A 6 -30.27 -10.24 5.37
CA THR A 6 -29.26 -10.67 6.34
C THR A 6 -29.23 -12.20 6.43
N PRO A 7 -28.07 -12.81 6.72
CA PRO A 7 -28.01 -14.24 6.99
C PRO A 7 -28.83 -14.59 8.23
N THR A 8 -29.40 -15.78 8.23
CA THR A 8 -30.07 -16.38 9.39
C THR A 8 -29.05 -16.95 10.38
N PRO A 9 -29.42 -17.19 11.65
CA PRO A 9 -28.55 -17.88 12.61
C PRO A 9 -28.13 -19.28 12.18
N GLU A 10 -28.93 -19.96 11.35
CA GLU A 10 -28.61 -21.26 10.77
C GLU A 10 -27.54 -21.16 9.67
N GLU A 11 -27.60 -20.12 8.85
CA GLU A 11 -26.59 -19.85 7.81
C GLU A 11 -25.28 -19.28 8.39
N LEU A 12 -25.37 -18.57 9.51
CA LEU A 12 -24.22 -17.95 10.16
C LEU A 12 -24.36 -17.99 11.70
N PRO A 13 -23.99 -19.12 12.32
CA PRO A 13 -24.03 -19.27 13.77
C PRO A 13 -23.08 -18.32 14.50
N ALA A 14 -23.44 -17.94 15.73
CA ALA A 14 -22.58 -17.15 16.59
C ALA A 14 -21.46 -18.00 17.20
N CYS A 15 -20.28 -17.40 17.41
CA CYS A 15 -19.16 -18.04 18.12
C CYS A 15 -19.24 -17.92 19.66
N TYR A 16 -20.22 -17.19 20.17
CA TYR A 16 -20.35 -16.87 21.58
C TYR A 16 -21.82 -16.83 22.00
N GLU A 17 -22.05 -16.99 23.30
CA GLU A 17 -23.35 -16.81 23.92
C GLU A 17 -23.45 -15.42 24.55
N GLY A 18 -24.66 -14.89 24.67
CA GLY A 18 -24.89 -13.58 25.29
C GLY A 18 -24.59 -12.40 24.36
N SER A 19 -24.09 -11.30 24.93
CA SER A 19 -23.99 -10.01 24.24
C SER A 19 -22.68 -9.80 23.48
N ASP A 20 -21.59 -10.44 23.89
CA ASP A 20 -20.28 -10.28 23.27
C ASP A 20 -19.35 -11.48 23.55
N TRP A 21 -18.16 -11.44 22.95
CA TRP A 21 -17.12 -12.43 23.11
C TRP A 21 -15.93 -11.91 23.94
N SER A 22 -16.20 -11.09 24.96
CA SER A 22 -15.17 -10.52 25.81
C SER A 22 -14.41 -11.60 26.61
N GLY A 23 -13.11 -11.40 26.79
CA GLY A 23 -12.24 -12.38 27.46
C GLY A 23 -11.91 -13.64 26.66
N CYS A 24 -12.36 -13.74 25.41
CA CYS A 24 -12.01 -14.85 24.52
C CYS A 24 -10.50 -14.93 24.30
N THR A 25 -9.94 -16.12 24.52
CA THR A 25 -8.54 -16.43 24.24
C THR A 25 -8.30 -16.60 22.74
N LEU A 26 -7.05 -16.43 22.28
CA LEU A 26 -6.71 -16.65 20.87
C LEU A 26 -7.07 -18.07 20.39
N GLN A 27 -6.86 -19.09 21.23
CA GLN A 27 -7.23 -20.47 20.91
C GLN A 27 -8.75 -20.62 20.68
N GLN A 28 -9.57 -20.16 21.62
CA GLN A 28 -11.04 -20.17 21.47
C GLN A 28 -11.50 -19.38 20.25
N PHE A 29 -10.81 -18.28 19.94
CA PHE A 29 -11.10 -17.47 18.76
C PHE A 29 -10.83 -18.24 17.45
N MET A 30 -9.70 -18.96 17.38
CA MET A 30 -9.33 -19.80 16.24
C MET A 30 -10.20 -21.05 16.10
N ASP A 31 -10.69 -21.60 17.20
CA ASP A 31 -11.44 -22.86 17.22
C ASP A 31 -12.89 -22.73 16.76
N CYS A 32 -13.44 -21.51 16.68
CA CYS A 32 -14.79 -21.32 16.15
C CYS A 32 -14.80 -21.44 14.61
N PRO A 33 -15.50 -22.44 14.04
CA PRO A 33 -15.54 -22.64 12.58
C PRO A 33 -16.33 -21.55 11.84
N TYR A 34 -17.20 -20.81 12.55
CA TYR A 34 -18.03 -19.74 11.98
C TYR A 34 -17.44 -18.34 12.21
N ASN A 35 -16.18 -18.27 12.66
CA ASN A 35 -15.53 -16.99 12.95
C ASN A 35 -15.37 -16.15 11.68
N LEU A 36 -16.07 -15.02 11.63
CA LEU A 36 -15.99 -14.05 10.53
C LEU A 36 -14.62 -13.38 10.41
N ALA A 37 -13.68 -13.57 11.33
CA ALA A 37 -12.30 -13.15 11.13
C ALA A 37 -11.59 -13.94 10.04
N ASN A 38 -11.94 -15.22 9.87
CA ASN A 38 -11.32 -16.10 8.88
C ASN A 38 -11.64 -15.62 7.46
N ASN A 39 -10.59 -15.43 6.64
CA ASN A 39 -10.68 -14.97 5.25
C ASN A 39 -11.54 -13.71 5.09
N ARG A 40 -11.44 -12.78 6.07
CA ARG A 40 -12.30 -11.61 6.14
C ARG A 40 -12.12 -10.69 4.94
N GLN A 41 -10.89 -10.44 4.50
CA GLN A 41 -10.64 -9.50 3.40
C GLN A 41 -11.22 -10.02 2.09
N VAL A 42 -10.98 -11.29 1.76
CA VAL A 42 -11.58 -11.96 0.59
C VAL A 42 -13.10 -11.90 0.68
N ARG A 43 -13.69 -12.32 1.80
CA ARG A 43 -15.15 -12.32 1.96
C ARG A 43 -15.77 -10.92 1.84
N MET A 44 -15.06 -9.88 2.29
CA MET A 44 -15.56 -8.49 2.22
C MET A 44 -15.34 -7.81 0.88
N LEU A 45 -14.39 -8.28 0.07
CA LEU A 45 -14.08 -7.73 -1.25
C LEU A 45 -14.75 -8.50 -2.39
N ALA A 46 -15.08 -9.77 -2.18
CA ALA A 46 -15.76 -10.61 -3.15
C ALA A 46 -17.26 -10.27 -3.27
N ASP A 47 -17.83 -10.63 -4.42
CA ASP A 47 -19.27 -10.72 -4.60
C ASP A 47 -19.77 -12.07 -4.06
N LEU A 48 -20.44 -12.03 -2.90
CA LEU A 48 -20.95 -13.24 -2.25
C LEU A 48 -22.13 -13.88 -2.97
N SER A 49 -22.83 -13.16 -3.87
CA SER A 49 -23.94 -13.73 -4.63
C SER A 49 -23.48 -14.87 -5.55
N LEU A 50 -22.22 -14.81 -6.01
CA LEU A 50 -21.58 -15.84 -6.85
C LEU A 50 -21.54 -17.24 -6.20
N VAL A 51 -21.64 -17.29 -4.87
CA VAL A 51 -21.56 -18.52 -4.09
C VAL A 51 -22.79 -18.75 -3.23
N GLY A 52 -23.93 -18.14 -3.57
CA GLY A 52 -25.17 -18.28 -2.81
C GLY A 52 -25.08 -17.65 -1.41
N CYS A 53 -24.38 -16.52 -1.28
CA CYS A 53 -24.22 -15.77 -0.05
C CYS A 53 -23.61 -16.61 1.08
N TYR A 54 -24.29 -16.72 2.22
CA TYR A 54 -23.83 -17.47 3.40
C TYR A 54 -24.30 -18.92 3.41
N ASN A 55 -25.06 -19.36 2.41
CA ASN A 55 -25.46 -20.75 2.31
C ASN A 55 -24.29 -21.59 1.79
N MET A 56 -23.66 -22.32 2.70
CA MET A 56 -22.49 -23.17 2.41
C MET A 56 -22.83 -24.44 1.61
N SER A 57 -24.11 -24.79 1.46
CA SER A 57 -24.54 -26.01 0.76
C SER A 57 -24.73 -25.83 -0.75
N THR A 58 -24.69 -24.59 -1.26
CA THR A 58 -24.98 -24.30 -2.68
C THR A 58 -23.83 -24.66 -3.62
N VAL A 59 -22.58 -24.50 -3.15
CA VAL A 59 -21.37 -24.66 -3.94
C VAL A 59 -20.34 -25.42 -3.11
N PRO A 60 -19.68 -26.46 -3.66
CA PRO A 60 -18.61 -27.18 -2.96
C PRO A 60 -17.51 -26.24 -2.47
N GLU A 61 -16.98 -26.48 -1.28
CA GLU A 61 -16.04 -25.60 -0.58
C GLU A 61 -14.85 -25.16 -1.45
N GLN A 62 -14.16 -26.10 -2.09
CA GLN A 62 -13.02 -25.78 -2.96
C GLN A 62 -13.40 -24.84 -4.12
N ARG A 63 -14.56 -25.08 -4.75
CA ARG A 63 -15.05 -24.22 -5.84
C ARG A 63 -15.49 -22.86 -5.30
N ARG A 64 -16.11 -22.83 -4.13
CA ARG A 64 -16.52 -21.61 -3.42
C ARG A 64 -15.30 -20.73 -3.11
N SER A 65 -14.25 -21.30 -2.53
CA SER A 65 -13.00 -20.60 -2.21
C SER A 65 -12.37 -19.96 -3.44
N GLN A 66 -12.27 -20.71 -4.55
CA GLN A 66 -11.75 -20.19 -5.83
C GLN A 66 -12.58 -19.00 -6.35
N LEU A 67 -13.91 -19.14 -6.38
CA LEU A 67 -14.81 -18.08 -6.86
C LEU A 67 -14.70 -16.81 -6.02
N LEU A 68 -14.62 -16.95 -4.71
CA LEU A 68 -14.46 -15.83 -3.79
C LEU A 68 -13.12 -15.13 -4.00
N LEU A 69 -12.03 -15.87 -4.08
CA LEU A 69 -10.69 -15.30 -4.27
C LEU A 69 -10.57 -14.58 -5.62
N ASP A 70 -11.05 -15.17 -6.71
CA ASP A 70 -11.05 -14.56 -8.03
C ASP A 70 -11.89 -13.28 -8.07
N SER A 71 -13.06 -13.30 -7.43
CA SER A 71 -13.92 -12.13 -7.31
C SER A 71 -13.25 -11.03 -6.49
N ALA A 72 -12.63 -11.37 -5.35
CA ALA A 72 -11.93 -10.41 -4.51
C ALA A 72 -10.74 -9.77 -5.22
N LYS A 73 -9.89 -10.56 -5.91
CA LYS A 73 -8.75 -10.07 -6.70
C LYS A 73 -9.23 -9.12 -7.81
N LYS A 74 -10.29 -9.51 -8.54
CA LYS A 74 -10.89 -8.67 -9.58
C LYS A 74 -11.40 -7.35 -9.00
N ASN A 75 -12.21 -7.41 -7.93
CA ASN A 75 -12.82 -6.22 -7.35
C ASN A 75 -11.77 -5.27 -6.77
N LEU A 76 -10.78 -5.80 -6.05
CA LEU A 76 -9.66 -5.02 -5.51
C LEU A 76 -8.86 -4.31 -6.62
N ARG A 77 -8.59 -5.02 -7.73
CA ARG A 77 -7.91 -4.42 -8.89
C ARG A 77 -8.75 -3.32 -9.53
N ASP A 78 -10.05 -3.52 -9.64
CA ASP A 78 -10.95 -2.61 -10.34
C ASP A 78 -11.34 -1.38 -9.47
N MET A 79 -11.05 -1.41 -8.16
CA MET A 79 -11.16 -0.23 -7.30
C MET A 79 -10.25 0.91 -7.78
N ALA A 80 -10.77 2.14 -7.72
CA ALA A 80 -10.02 3.35 -8.07
C ALA A 80 -8.70 3.45 -7.29
N PHE A 81 -8.71 3.05 -6.02
CA PHE A 81 -7.54 3.06 -5.15
C PHE A 81 -7.70 2.04 -4.01
N PHE A 82 -6.58 1.47 -3.57
CA PHE A 82 -6.46 0.79 -2.28
C PHE A 82 -5.05 1.04 -1.71
N GLY A 83 -4.92 0.91 -0.39
CA GLY A 83 -3.67 1.10 0.35
C GLY A 83 -3.32 -0.12 1.18
N LEU A 84 -2.06 -0.18 1.60
CA LEU A 84 -1.54 -1.21 2.49
C LEU A 84 -1.02 -0.59 3.78
N THR A 85 -1.30 -1.25 4.90
CA THR A 85 -1.07 -0.73 6.25
C THR A 85 0.41 -0.53 6.57
N GLU A 86 1.26 -1.39 6.04
CA GLU A 86 2.72 -1.39 6.19
C GLU A 86 3.44 -0.40 5.26
N TYR A 87 2.70 0.30 4.38
CA TYR A 87 3.25 1.28 3.45
C TYR A 87 2.53 2.64 3.47
N GLN A 88 2.37 3.23 4.66
CA GLN A 88 1.58 4.46 4.86
C GLN A 88 1.95 5.62 3.92
N ARG A 89 3.26 5.88 3.72
CA ARG A 89 3.73 6.95 2.83
C ARG A 89 3.47 6.68 1.34
N LYS A 90 3.62 5.43 0.90
CA LYS A 90 3.30 5.05 -0.49
C LYS A 90 1.79 5.08 -0.73
N THR A 91 1.00 4.66 0.27
CA THR A 91 -0.46 4.74 0.29
C THR A 91 -0.91 6.19 0.13
N GLN A 92 -0.35 7.12 0.91
CA GLN A 92 -0.60 8.56 0.76
C GLN A 92 -0.25 9.03 -0.66
N PHE A 93 0.96 8.72 -1.13
CA PHE A 93 1.44 9.12 -2.45
C PHE A 93 0.48 8.70 -3.56
N LEU A 94 0.10 7.41 -3.59
CA LEU A 94 -0.80 6.89 -4.61
C LEU A 94 -2.19 7.51 -4.52
N PHE A 95 -2.76 7.66 -3.32
CA PHE A 95 -4.09 8.27 -3.13
C PHE A 95 -4.13 9.69 -3.71
N GLU A 96 -3.13 10.51 -3.36
CA GLU A 96 -3.02 11.89 -3.84
C GLU A 96 -2.97 11.97 -5.37
N ARG A 97 -2.25 11.04 -6.02
CA ARG A 97 -2.13 11.02 -7.49
C ARG A 97 -3.37 10.46 -8.17
N THR A 98 -4.02 9.45 -7.59
CA THR A 98 -5.27 8.89 -8.13
C THR A 98 -6.37 9.94 -8.17
N PHE A 99 -6.54 10.70 -7.09
CA PHE A 99 -7.65 11.65 -6.97
C PHE A 99 -7.27 13.12 -7.21
N ARG A 100 -5.98 13.40 -7.49
CA ARG A 100 -5.43 14.76 -7.64
C ARG A 100 -5.70 15.64 -6.43
N LEU A 101 -5.51 15.06 -5.25
CA LEU A 101 -5.66 15.71 -3.94
C LEU A 101 -4.32 15.78 -3.23
N ARG A 102 -4.24 16.52 -2.13
CA ARG A 102 -3.10 16.50 -1.20
C ARG A 102 -3.60 16.46 0.23
N PHE A 103 -2.96 15.64 1.05
CA PHE A 103 -3.21 15.68 2.50
C PHE A 103 -2.49 16.86 3.13
N ILE A 104 -3.10 17.47 4.14
CA ILE A 104 -2.51 18.59 4.89
C ILE A 104 -1.29 18.10 5.70
N ARG A 105 -1.42 16.91 6.29
CA ARG A 105 -0.36 16.28 7.08
C ARG A 105 0.09 14.98 6.44
N PRO A 106 1.41 14.70 6.50
CA PRO A 106 1.93 13.43 6.04
C PRO A 106 1.39 12.25 6.84
N PHE A 107 1.19 11.11 6.19
CA PHE A 107 0.90 9.85 6.87
C PHE A 107 2.14 9.40 7.65
N MET A 108 1.92 8.79 8.81
CA MET A 108 2.98 8.31 9.69
C MET A 108 2.90 6.78 9.79
N GLN A 109 4.05 6.11 9.71
CA GLN A 109 4.14 4.66 9.89
C GLN A 109 4.26 4.34 11.37
N TYR A 110 3.30 3.60 11.92
CA TYR A 110 3.33 3.11 13.30
C TYR A 110 3.41 1.58 13.29
N ASN A 111 4.62 1.04 13.45
CA ASN A 111 4.84 -0.41 13.44
C ASN A 111 4.54 -1.07 14.79
N SER A 112 4.57 -0.30 15.88
CA SER A 112 4.17 -0.75 17.22
C SER A 112 2.64 -0.83 17.32
N THR A 113 2.07 -1.83 16.65
CA THR A 113 0.64 -2.12 16.68
C THR A 113 0.32 -3.08 17.83
N ARG A 114 -0.96 -3.21 18.18
CA ARG A 114 -1.39 -4.24 19.14
C ARG A 114 -1.00 -5.64 18.67
N ALA A 115 -1.12 -5.93 17.37
CA ALA A 115 -0.74 -7.21 16.80
C ALA A 115 0.78 -7.45 16.89
N ALA A 116 1.59 -6.43 16.64
CA ALA A 116 3.05 -6.53 16.75
C ALA A 116 3.55 -6.73 18.20
N GLY A 117 2.72 -6.47 19.20
CA GLY A 117 3.02 -6.71 20.61
C GLY A 117 2.55 -8.06 21.13
N VAL A 118 1.99 -8.93 20.28
CA VAL A 118 1.60 -10.29 20.66
C VAL A 118 2.72 -11.24 20.27
N ASP A 119 3.31 -11.91 21.26
CA ASP A 119 4.29 -12.97 21.02
C ASP A 119 3.57 -14.25 20.62
N LEU A 120 3.83 -14.74 19.41
CA LEU A 120 3.26 -15.96 18.86
C LEU A 120 4.38 -16.93 18.48
N ASP A 121 4.19 -18.20 18.80
CA ASP A 121 5.06 -19.26 18.30
C ASP A 121 4.74 -19.61 16.85
N ASN A 122 5.70 -20.23 16.15
CA ASN A 122 5.56 -20.54 14.73
C ASN A 122 4.38 -21.47 14.42
N THR A 123 3.99 -22.37 15.34
CA THR A 123 2.86 -23.28 15.09
C THR A 123 1.53 -22.54 15.15
N THR A 124 1.40 -21.58 16.07
CA THR A 124 0.26 -20.67 16.13
C THR A 124 0.19 -19.78 14.89
N VAL A 125 1.32 -19.24 14.42
CA VAL A 125 1.37 -18.44 13.19
C VAL A 125 0.90 -19.26 11.99
N GLN A 126 1.44 -20.46 11.80
CA GLN A 126 1.04 -21.34 10.70
C GLN A 126 -0.47 -21.65 10.76
N ARG A 127 -1.02 -21.89 11.96
CA ARG A 127 -2.45 -22.14 12.12
C ARG A 127 -3.30 -20.94 11.71
N ILE A 128 -2.86 -19.72 12.05
CA ILE A 128 -3.54 -18.49 11.64
C ILE A 128 -3.48 -18.32 10.11
N GLU A 129 -2.34 -18.63 9.49
CA GLU A 129 -2.18 -18.58 8.03
C GLU A 129 -3.11 -19.60 7.34
N GLU A 130 -3.23 -20.82 7.86
CA GLU A 130 -4.16 -21.85 7.35
C GLU A 130 -5.63 -21.40 7.44
N LEU A 131 -6.04 -20.82 8.58
CA LEU A 131 -7.40 -20.27 8.75
C LEU A 131 -7.68 -19.09 7.81
N ASN A 132 -6.65 -18.47 7.25
CA ASN A 132 -6.71 -17.30 6.40
C ASN A 132 -6.06 -17.53 5.02
N GLU A 133 -6.05 -18.77 4.53
CA GLU A 133 -5.37 -19.15 3.28
C GLU A 133 -5.72 -18.24 2.07
N LEU A 134 -7.00 -17.89 1.93
CA LEU A 134 -7.46 -17.04 0.82
C LEU A 134 -7.02 -15.59 1.02
N ASP A 135 -7.05 -15.11 2.26
CA ASP A 135 -6.55 -13.77 2.61
C ASP A 135 -5.04 -13.67 2.41
N MET A 136 -4.27 -14.73 2.67
CA MET A 136 -2.84 -14.79 2.37
C MET A 136 -2.59 -14.64 0.87
N GLU A 137 -3.29 -15.41 0.04
CA GLU A 137 -3.19 -15.31 -1.42
C GLU A 137 -3.66 -13.96 -1.97
N LEU A 138 -4.74 -13.40 -1.42
CA LEU A 138 -5.23 -12.09 -1.81
C LEU A 138 -4.23 -10.99 -1.45
N TYR A 139 -3.62 -11.09 -0.27
CA TYR A 139 -2.67 -10.10 0.22
C TYR A 139 -1.38 -10.10 -0.60
N ASP A 140 -0.83 -11.27 -0.94
CA ASP A 140 0.32 -11.35 -1.84
C ASP A 140 0.03 -10.70 -3.21
N TYR A 141 -1.14 -11.00 -3.79
CA TYR A 141 -1.61 -10.34 -5.01
C TYR A 141 -1.73 -8.82 -4.84
N ALA A 142 -2.32 -8.37 -3.73
CA ALA A 142 -2.52 -6.95 -3.43
C ALA A 142 -1.19 -6.22 -3.28
N ARG A 143 -0.22 -6.83 -2.58
CA ARG A 143 1.13 -6.30 -2.38
C ARG A 143 1.83 -6.07 -3.70
N ASP A 144 1.83 -7.07 -4.57
CA ASP A 144 2.50 -6.99 -5.87
C ASP A 144 1.86 -5.92 -6.76
N LEU A 145 0.53 -5.92 -6.87
CA LEU A 145 -0.20 -4.91 -7.64
C LEU A 145 0.04 -3.50 -7.09
N PHE A 146 0.09 -3.33 -5.77
CA PHE A 146 0.34 -2.05 -5.12
C PHE A 146 1.76 -1.53 -5.43
N GLN A 147 2.79 -2.37 -5.34
CA GLN A 147 4.16 -1.98 -5.67
C GLN A 147 4.29 -1.59 -7.14
N GLN A 148 3.66 -2.35 -8.05
CA GLN A 148 3.65 -2.03 -9.48
C GLN A 148 2.99 -0.65 -9.74
N ARG A 149 1.82 -0.38 -9.14
CA ARG A 149 1.13 0.92 -9.24
C ARG A 149 2.00 2.06 -8.73
N TYR A 150 2.66 1.87 -7.59
CA TYR A 150 3.56 2.86 -7.00
C TYR A 150 4.75 3.17 -7.92
N GLN A 151 5.45 2.13 -8.39
CA GLN A 151 6.60 2.27 -9.26
C GLN A 151 6.24 2.95 -10.59
N TYR A 152 5.16 2.50 -11.24
CA TYR A 152 4.66 3.10 -12.48
C TYR A 152 4.37 4.59 -12.30
N THR A 153 3.60 4.95 -11.26
CA THR A 153 3.22 6.34 -10.99
C THR A 153 4.44 7.23 -10.71
N ARG A 154 5.40 6.74 -9.91
CA ARG A 154 6.66 7.46 -9.64
C ARG A 154 7.52 7.64 -10.88
N GLN A 155 7.59 6.65 -11.77
CA GLN A 155 8.34 6.76 -13.03
C GLN A 155 7.72 7.81 -13.95
N GLN A 156 6.39 7.84 -14.06
CA GLN A 156 5.71 8.88 -14.86
C GLN A 156 5.95 10.28 -14.30
N GLU A 157 5.87 10.47 -12.98
CA GLU A 157 6.14 11.76 -12.33
C GLU A 157 7.57 12.26 -12.60
N ARG A 158 8.58 11.38 -12.46
CA ARG A 158 9.97 11.70 -12.77
C ARG A 158 10.18 12.06 -14.24
N ARG A 159 9.53 11.34 -15.16
CA ARG A 159 9.59 11.65 -16.60
C ARG A 159 8.99 13.03 -16.90
N LEU A 160 7.84 13.34 -16.33
CA LEU A 160 7.20 14.65 -16.50
C LEU A 160 8.04 15.79 -15.92
N GLN A 161 8.70 15.57 -14.77
CA GLN A 161 9.60 16.55 -14.17
C GLN A 161 10.80 16.84 -15.09
N ARG A 162 11.47 15.80 -15.62
CA ARG A 162 12.58 15.96 -16.58
C ARG A 162 12.18 16.77 -17.82
N LEU A 163 11.01 16.50 -18.38
CA LEU A 163 10.48 17.25 -19.53
C LEU A 163 10.22 18.72 -19.19
N ARG A 164 9.70 19.01 -18.00
CA ARG A 164 9.49 20.40 -17.53
C ARG A 164 10.82 21.13 -17.36
N THR A 165 11.81 20.53 -16.72
CA THR A 165 13.14 21.12 -16.56
C THR A 165 13.81 21.38 -17.90
N HIS A 166 13.71 20.45 -18.85
CA HIS A 166 14.26 20.63 -20.19
C HIS A 166 13.60 21.79 -20.95
N ASN A 167 12.27 21.89 -20.93
CA ASN A 167 11.54 22.99 -21.56
C ASN A 167 11.81 24.35 -20.91
N GLN A 168 11.97 24.40 -19.59
CA GLN A 168 12.35 25.63 -18.88
C GLN A 168 13.75 26.11 -19.28
N ASN A 169 14.71 25.19 -19.43
CA ASN A 169 16.06 25.52 -19.87
C ASN A 169 16.10 26.03 -21.33
N HIS A 170 15.24 25.50 -22.21
CA HIS A 170 15.16 25.97 -23.61
C HIS A 170 14.46 27.32 -23.77
N ASN A 171 13.41 27.60 -22.99
CA ASN A 171 12.74 28.91 -23.03
C ASN A 171 13.52 30.04 -22.33
N GLY A 172 14.56 29.72 -21.55
CA GLY A 172 15.46 30.70 -20.93
C GLY A 172 16.57 31.23 -21.84
N GLN A 173 16.74 30.70 -23.05
CA GLN A 173 17.82 31.09 -23.99
C GLN A 173 17.37 31.95 -25.17
N GLY A 174 16.13 32.46 -25.19
CA GLY A 174 15.58 33.22 -26.31
C GLY A 174 15.14 34.63 -25.94
N LEU A 175 16.07 35.53 -25.58
CA LEU A 175 15.93 37.01 -25.64
C LEU A 175 17.30 37.67 -25.38
N GLY A 176 18.31 37.32 -26.18
CA GLY A 176 19.56 38.07 -26.31
C GLY A 176 19.59 38.72 -27.70
N VAL A 177 18.79 39.77 -27.90
CA VAL A 177 18.92 40.60 -29.11
C VAL A 177 20.22 41.40 -28.96
N GLU A 178 21.20 41.08 -29.79
CA GLU A 178 22.45 41.82 -29.96
C GLU A 178 22.15 43.27 -30.37
N GLY A 179 22.12 44.18 -29.39
CA GLY A 179 22.20 45.62 -29.59
C GLY A 179 23.61 46.09 -29.26
N GLN A 180 24.38 46.42 -30.29
CA GLN A 180 25.71 47.01 -30.21
C GLN A 180 25.72 48.28 -29.33
N GLY A 181 26.65 48.37 -28.39
CA GLY A 181 26.86 49.58 -27.60
C GLY A 181 28.04 49.44 -26.63
N LEU A 182 29.20 49.97 -27.02
CA LEU A 182 30.36 50.18 -26.15
C LEU A 182 29.98 50.96 -24.89
N VAL A 183 30.29 50.46 -23.69
CA VAL A 183 30.79 51.29 -22.57
C VAL A 183 31.75 50.48 -21.70
N VAL A 184 32.85 51.15 -21.37
CA VAL A 184 33.99 50.75 -20.54
C VAL A 184 33.63 50.76 -19.05
N GLY A 185 34.09 49.73 -18.32
CA GLY A 185 34.65 49.91 -16.97
C GLY A 185 33.80 49.59 -15.75
N LEU A 186 34.55 49.16 -14.72
CA LEU A 186 34.25 49.07 -13.29
C LEU A 186 33.50 47.84 -12.76
N TRP A 187 34.30 46.93 -12.18
CA TRP A 187 33.92 46.23 -10.94
C TRP A 187 33.28 47.17 -9.93
N PRO A 188 32.36 46.66 -9.11
CA PRO A 188 32.46 46.96 -7.69
C PRO A 188 32.36 45.72 -6.79
N SER A 189 33.33 45.69 -5.89
CA SER A 189 33.35 45.12 -4.54
C SER A 189 32.00 44.81 -3.90
N ARG A 190 31.89 43.54 -3.48
CA ARG A 190 31.39 43.02 -2.20
C ARG A 190 30.81 44.08 -1.24
N SER A 191 29.50 44.05 -1.05
CA SER A 191 28.86 44.48 0.20
C SER A 191 27.78 43.47 0.61
N LYS A 192 27.77 43.14 1.90
CA LYS A 192 26.86 42.19 2.55
C LYS A 192 25.45 42.77 2.63
N GLN A 193 24.45 41.99 2.24
CA GLN A 193 23.09 42.05 2.80
C GLN A 193 22.39 40.71 2.57
N THR A 194 21.90 40.14 3.67
CA THR A 194 21.16 38.89 3.80
C THR A 194 19.74 38.99 3.23
N PRO A 195 19.23 37.92 2.59
CA PRO A 195 17.80 37.61 2.60
C PRO A 195 17.51 36.34 3.43
N GLY A 196 16.37 36.35 4.12
CA GLY A 196 15.85 35.25 4.95
C GLY A 196 15.49 33.99 4.15
N PRO A 197 15.13 32.90 4.85
CA PRO A 197 15.07 31.57 4.26
C PRO A 197 13.83 31.44 3.37
N GLY A 198 14.06 31.31 2.07
CA GLY A 198 13.08 30.74 1.16
C GLY A 198 12.97 29.25 1.43
N GLU A 199 11.73 28.76 1.57
CA GLU A 199 11.39 27.35 1.74
C GLU A 199 11.84 26.57 0.50
N GLY A 200 13.04 25.97 0.58
CA GLY A 200 13.50 24.97 -0.36
C GLY A 200 12.81 23.64 -0.06
N GLU A 201 12.16 23.08 -1.08
CA GLU A 201 11.64 21.72 -1.03
C GLU A 201 12.78 20.76 -0.65
N VAL A 202 12.62 20.09 0.49
CA VAL A 202 13.56 19.07 0.96
C VAL A 202 13.46 17.88 0.01
N GLU A 203 14.48 17.74 -0.84
CA GLU A 203 14.74 16.51 -1.58
C GLU A 203 15.09 15.41 -0.57
N ASP A 204 14.28 14.36 -0.50
CA ASP A 204 14.63 13.12 0.20
C ASP A 204 15.90 12.54 -0.47
N PRO A 205 17.04 12.40 0.23
CA PRO A 205 18.23 11.81 -0.37
C PRO A 205 18.05 10.30 -0.48
N GLU A 206 18.13 9.78 -1.71
CA GLU A 206 18.39 8.36 -1.95
C GLU A 206 19.81 8.02 -1.47
N GLU A 207 19.87 6.97 -0.66
CA GLU A 207 21.04 6.31 -0.08
C GLU A 207 22.04 5.85 -1.16
N GLY A 208 23.32 6.22 -0.98
CA GLY A 208 24.44 5.75 -1.78
C GLY A 208 25.77 5.78 -1.03
N GLY A 209 26.03 4.74 -0.22
CA GLY A 209 27.32 4.03 -0.14
C GLY A 209 28.48 4.47 0.80
N ARG A 210 28.75 3.59 1.79
CA ARG A 210 30.02 3.25 2.50
C ARG A 210 30.48 4.15 3.68
N THR A 211 30.84 3.67 4.89
CA THR A 211 31.32 2.33 5.37
C THR A 211 30.98 2.06 6.86
N GLU A 212 30.62 0.78 7.14
CA GLU A 212 30.86 -0.06 8.36
C GLU A 212 30.13 0.28 9.68
N GLU A 213 29.31 -0.57 10.33
CA GLU A 213 29.33 -2.04 10.50
C GLU A 213 27.94 -2.67 10.84
N VAL A 214 27.72 -3.89 10.31
CA VAL A 214 26.89 -5.05 10.76
C VAL A 214 25.35 -4.98 10.80
N GLY A 215 24.71 -5.63 9.79
CA GLY A 215 23.31 -6.07 9.80
C GLY A 215 22.66 -6.04 8.41
N GLY A 216 22.85 -7.08 7.59
CA GLY A 216 22.68 -7.06 6.12
C GLY A 216 21.31 -6.64 5.56
N ARG A 217 21.30 -5.56 4.78
CA ARG A 217 20.29 -5.22 3.75
C ARG A 217 20.79 -5.72 2.38
N LEU A 218 19.96 -6.43 1.63
CA LEU A 218 20.25 -6.85 0.26
C LEU A 218 19.56 -5.93 -0.77
N PRO A 219 20.15 -5.71 -1.98
CA PRO A 219 19.61 -4.79 -2.98
C PRO A 219 18.41 -5.38 -3.76
N THR A 220 17.62 -4.48 -4.34
CA THR A 220 16.31 -4.70 -5.00
C THR A 220 16.25 -5.69 -6.17
N GLU A 221 17.37 -6.22 -6.66
CA GLU A 221 17.37 -7.21 -7.75
C GLU A 221 17.14 -8.65 -7.25
N ASP A 222 17.41 -8.95 -5.97
CA ASP A 222 17.23 -10.31 -5.43
C ASP A 222 15.80 -10.64 -4.97
N TYR A 223 14.90 -9.66 -4.89
CA TYR A 223 13.50 -9.93 -4.51
C TYR A 223 12.78 -10.77 -5.58
N MET A 224 13.12 -10.61 -6.85
CA MET A 224 12.59 -11.43 -7.94
C MET A 224 13.13 -12.87 -7.91
N ASN A 225 14.35 -13.08 -7.38
CA ASN A 225 14.95 -14.40 -7.28
C ASN A 225 14.40 -15.24 -6.12
N GLN A 226 13.83 -14.61 -5.08
CA GLN A 226 13.19 -15.32 -3.96
C GLN A 226 11.79 -15.87 -4.31
N ILE A 227 11.13 -15.32 -5.34
CA ILE A 227 9.82 -15.80 -5.83
C ILE A 227 9.98 -16.98 -6.80
N MET A 228 11.10 -17.07 -7.52
CA MET A 228 11.32 -18.11 -8.53
C MET A 228 11.87 -19.44 -7.98
N ASN A 229 12.25 -19.50 -6.70
CA ASN A 229 12.86 -20.70 -6.08
C ASN A 229 12.14 -21.17 -4.80
N ARG A 230 10.81 -20.99 -4.72
CA ARG A 230 9.96 -21.68 -3.75
C ARG A 230 9.01 -22.64 -4.45
#